data_AF-A0A7C4BUY2-F1
#
_entry.id   AF-A0A7C4BUY2-F1
#
_cell.length_a   1.000
_cell.length_b   1.000
_cell.length_c   1.000
_cell.angle_alpha   90.00
_cell.angle_beta   90.00
_cell.angle_gamma   90.00
#
_symmetry.space_group_name_H-M   'P 1'
#
loop_
_entity.id
_entity.type
_entity.pdbx_description
1 polymer ?
#
loop_
_entity_poly.entity_id
_entity_poly.type
_entity_poly.pdbx_seq_one_letter_code
_entity_poly.pdbx_strand_id
1 'polypeptide(L)'
;MRLNTLTSATNPASEAIPSIEVSELGLVGINAAASRTAIGLAVNLPQWRRTNTYQLQNTTGINKGPHAIKFGLDFRRVDTVTFFGPTSRGSLAYDTLQRLYDDIATAATINATLSGGTVIWPFLNYDYFFFVQDEWRVTKKFTLSYGLRYETPGQTINSLVPINNRIIEAAGGD
;
A
#
# COMPACT_ATOMS: atom_id res chain seq x y z
N MET A 1 11.85 -1.75 11.98
CA MET A 1 11.05 -0.52 12.13
C MET A 1 9.58 -0.85 11.93
N ARG A 2 8.66 -0.23 12.72
CA ARG A 2 7.21 -0.34 12.53
C ARG A 2 6.64 1.03 12.17
N LEU A 3 5.86 1.08 11.09
CA LEU A 3 5.11 2.25 10.67
C LEU A 3 3.61 1.91 10.66
N ASN A 4 2.79 2.81 11.16
CA ASN A 4 1.34 2.66 11.15
C ASN A 4 0.70 3.96 10.67
N THR A 5 -0.21 3.87 9.73
CA THR A 5 -1.09 4.97 9.33
C THR A 5 -2.51 4.56 9.61
N LEU A 6 -3.28 5.48 10.20
CA LEU A 6 -4.72 5.34 10.39
C LEU A 6 -5.34 6.67 9.99
N THR A 7 -6.28 6.63 9.06
CA THR A 7 -7.12 7.77 8.72
C THR A 7 -8.56 7.30 8.87
N SER A 8 -9.21 7.77 9.93
CA SER A 8 -10.59 7.41 10.25
C SER A 8 -11.47 8.64 10.38
N ALA A 9 -12.78 8.40 10.55
CA ALA A 9 -13.72 9.44 10.92
C ALA A 9 -13.40 9.98 12.32
N THR A 10 -13.53 11.30 12.52
CA THR A 10 -13.50 11.90 13.86
C THR A 10 -14.65 11.40 14.73
N ASN A 11 -15.82 11.16 14.12
CA ASN A 11 -16.97 10.54 14.76
C ASN A 11 -17.19 9.13 14.17
N PRO A 12 -17.04 8.06 14.96
CA PRO A 12 -17.28 6.68 14.50
C PRO A 12 -18.70 6.44 13.97
N ALA A 13 -19.71 7.16 14.46
CA ALA A 13 -21.09 7.02 13.97
C ALA A 13 -21.22 7.36 12.47
N SER A 14 -20.33 8.20 11.94
CA SER A 14 -20.32 8.55 10.51
C SER A 14 -19.93 7.36 9.62
N GLU A 15 -19.36 6.29 10.17
CA GLU A 15 -19.08 5.04 9.45
C GLU A 15 -20.35 4.21 9.16
N ALA A 16 -21.51 4.59 9.70
CA ALA A 16 -22.79 3.98 9.33
C ALA A 16 -23.52 4.74 8.20
N ILE A 17 -22.99 5.90 7.79
CA ILE A 17 -23.68 6.82 6.87
C ILE A 17 -23.02 6.75 5.48
N PRO A 18 -23.79 6.59 4.39
CA PRO A 18 -23.26 6.69 3.04
C PRO A 18 -22.75 8.11 2.75
N SER A 19 -21.88 8.27 1.76
CA SER A 19 -21.53 9.61 1.29
C SER A 19 -22.69 10.15 0.44
N ILE A 20 -23.16 11.36 0.73
CA ILE A 20 -24.28 11.97 0.00
C ILE A 20 -23.83 13.33 -0.55
N GLU A 21 -23.96 13.50 -1.86
CA GLU A 21 -23.71 14.75 -2.58
C GLU A 21 -25.01 15.39 -3.05
N VAL A 22 -25.11 16.71 -2.90
CA VAL A 22 -26.20 17.54 -3.41
C VAL A 22 -25.58 18.74 -4.10
N SER A 23 -25.43 18.65 -5.42
CA SER A 23 -24.61 19.59 -6.19
C SER A 23 -25.19 21.00 -6.19
N GLU A 24 -26.52 21.14 -6.27
CA GLU A 24 -27.23 22.43 -6.18
C GLU A 24 -26.98 23.17 -4.85
N LEU A 25 -26.72 22.44 -3.75
CA LEU A 25 -26.37 23.03 -2.45
C LEU A 25 -24.86 23.24 -2.27
N GLY A 26 -24.06 22.90 -3.27
CA GLY A 26 -22.60 22.89 -3.14
C GLY A 26 -22.08 21.83 -2.17
N LEU A 27 -22.86 20.79 -1.86
CA LEU A 27 -22.45 19.63 -1.05
C LEU A 27 -21.80 18.60 -1.97
N VAL A 28 -20.50 18.72 -2.18
CA VAL A 28 -19.77 17.97 -3.21
C VAL A 28 -18.48 17.37 -2.66
N GLY A 29 -17.95 16.39 -3.40
CA GLY A 29 -16.73 15.64 -3.10
C GLY A 29 -17.01 14.32 -2.40
N ILE A 30 -16.88 13.20 -3.14
CA ILE A 30 -16.98 11.85 -2.54
C ILE A 30 -15.75 11.43 -1.73
N ASN A 31 -14.56 11.92 -2.10
CA ASN A 31 -13.29 11.55 -1.48
C ASN A 31 -12.85 12.56 -0.43
N ALA A 32 -12.11 12.09 0.59
CA ALA A 32 -11.57 12.93 1.63
C ALA A 32 -10.62 14.00 1.03
N ALA A 33 -11.01 15.27 1.17
CA ALA A 33 -10.27 16.42 0.69
C ALA A 33 -10.62 17.64 1.57
N ALA A 34 -9.74 18.63 1.64
CA ALA A 34 -10.00 19.86 2.38
C ALA A 34 -11.21 20.66 1.83
N SER A 35 -11.50 20.48 0.54
CA SER A 35 -12.64 21.10 -0.16
C SER A 35 -13.93 20.30 -0.11
N ARG A 36 -13.96 19.14 0.56
CA ARG A 36 -15.15 18.27 0.63
C ARG A 36 -16.22 18.89 1.53
N THR A 37 -17.43 18.99 1.00
CA THR A 37 -18.62 19.51 1.69
C THR A 37 -19.78 18.51 1.71
N ALA A 38 -19.63 17.35 1.07
CA ALA A 38 -20.63 16.28 1.07
C ALA A 38 -21.00 15.76 2.48
N ILE A 39 -22.22 15.24 2.61
CA ILE A 39 -22.74 14.66 3.86
C ILE A 39 -22.17 13.25 4.03
N GLY A 40 -22.04 12.82 5.30
CA GLY A 40 -21.53 11.50 5.64
C GLY A 40 -20.01 11.40 5.52
N LEU A 41 -19.47 10.21 5.77
CA LEU A 41 -18.02 9.98 5.70
C LEU A 41 -17.57 9.76 4.26
N ALA A 42 -16.46 10.39 3.87
CA ALA A 42 -15.86 10.21 2.57
C ALA A 42 -15.67 8.72 2.22
N VAL A 43 -15.95 8.37 0.97
CA VAL A 43 -16.08 6.97 0.54
C VAL A 43 -14.77 6.18 0.68
N ASN A 44 -13.63 6.87 0.65
CA ASN A 44 -12.29 6.30 0.77
C ASN A 44 -11.79 6.19 2.22
N LEU A 45 -12.65 6.45 3.21
CA LEU A 45 -12.37 6.28 4.63
C LEU A 45 -13.32 5.22 5.24
N PRO A 46 -12.93 4.54 6.33
CA PRO A 46 -11.60 4.58 6.92
C PRO A 46 -10.57 3.88 6.03
N GLN A 47 -9.31 4.21 6.23
CA GLN A 47 -8.18 3.50 5.63
C GLN A 47 -7.05 3.40 6.62
N TRP A 48 -6.29 2.32 6.54
CA TRP A 48 -5.10 2.16 7.36
C TRP A 48 -4.07 1.28 6.68
N ARG A 49 -2.81 1.50 7.02
CA ARG A 49 -1.71 0.67 6.58
C ARG A 49 -0.73 0.48 7.72
N ARG A 50 -0.35 -0.78 7.96
CA ARG A 50 0.71 -1.16 8.89
C ARG A 50 1.85 -1.79 8.11
N THR A 51 3.05 -1.27 8.28
CA THR A 51 4.27 -1.83 7.69
C THR A 51 5.26 -2.18 8.80
N ASN A 52 5.75 -3.42 8.83
CA ASN A 52 6.86 -3.83 9.68
C ASN A 52 8.04 -4.24 8.79
N THR A 53 9.19 -3.62 9.02
CA THR A 53 10.44 -3.93 8.32
C THR A 53 11.43 -4.57 9.28
N TYR A 54 11.89 -5.76 8.93
CA TYR A 54 12.96 -6.48 9.61
C TYR A 54 14.17 -6.48 8.67
N GLN A 55 15.32 -6.03 9.16
CA GLN A 55 16.52 -5.88 8.33
C GLN A 55 17.72 -6.45 9.09
N LEU A 56 18.50 -7.26 8.38
CA LEU A 56 19.79 -7.73 8.83
C LEU A 56 20.82 -7.27 7.81
N GLN A 57 21.72 -6.39 8.25
CA GLN A 57 22.76 -5.84 7.40
C GLN A 57 24.12 -6.11 8.03
N ASN A 58 25.07 -6.53 7.20
CA ASN A 58 26.48 -6.62 7.56
C ASN A 58 27.34 -6.00 6.46
N THR A 59 28.40 -5.31 6.87
CA THR A 59 29.42 -4.82 5.97
C THR A 59 30.77 -5.01 6.64
N THR A 60 31.67 -5.68 5.93
CA THR A 60 32.99 -6.02 6.42
C THR A 60 34.04 -5.49 5.45
N GLY A 61 35.07 -4.85 6.01
CA GLY A 61 36.24 -4.40 5.28
C GLY A 61 37.46 -5.19 5.72
N ILE A 62 38.26 -5.66 4.77
CA ILE A 62 39.51 -6.37 5.01
C ILE A 62 40.60 -5.72 4.17
N ASN A 63 41.65 -5.25 4.85
CA ASN A 63 42.87 -4.81 4.19
C ASN A 63 43.88 -5.97 4.23
N LYS A 64 44.28 -6.46 3.06
CA LYS A 64 45.26 -7.55 2.94
C LYS A 64 46.27 -7.21 1.84
N GLY A 65 47.47 -6.82 2.26
CA GLY A 65 48.54 -6.43 1.32
C GLY A 65 48.13 -5.22 0.47
N PRO A 66 48.22 -5.30 -0.87
CA PRO A 66 47.84 -4.21 -1.76
C PRO A 66 46.32 -4.10 -2.00
N HIS A 67 45.51 -4.97 -1.40
CA HIS A 67 44.05 -4.99 -1.57
C HIS A 67 43.34 -4.41 -0.36
N ALA A 68 42.35 -3.56 -0.63
CA ALA A 68 41.34 -3.12 0.33
C ALA A 68 39.97 -3.61 -0.15
N ILE A 69 39.54 -4.74 0.41
CA ILE A 69 38.31 -5.43 0.01
C ILE A 69 37.19 -5.01 0.96
N LYS A 70 36.04 -4.65 0.41
CA LYS A 70 34.80 -4.39 1.14
C LYS A 70 33.70 -5.27 0.59
N PHE A 71 33.03 -6.01 1.45
CA PHE A 71 31.86 -6.79 1.06
C PHE A 71 30.77 -6.64 2.09
N GLY A 72 29.54 -6.90 1.67
CA GLY A 72 28.41 -6.81 2.55
C GLY A 72 27.19 -7.54 2.01
N LEU A 73 26.30 -7.83 2.94
CA LEU A 73 25.01 -8.44 2.69
C LEU A 73 23.95 -7.63 3.42
N ASP A 74 22.79 -7.49 2.80
CA ASP A 74 21.62 -6.88 3.38
C ASP A 74 20.41 -7.74 3.03
N PHE A 75 19.74 -8.21 4.06
CA PHE A 75 18.50 -8.96 3.94
C PHE A 75 17.39 -8.16 4.59
N ARG A 76 16.30 -7.97 3.85
CA ARG A 76 15.14 -7.23 4.34
C ARG A 76 13.86 -8.01 4.12
N ARG A 77 13.08 -8.15 5.18
CA ARG A 77 11.69 -8.61 5.15
C ARG A 77 10.76 -7.43 5.42
N VAL A 78 9.84 -7.17 4.49
CA VAL A 78 8.84 -6.11 4.62
C VAL A 78 7.44 -6.71 4.63
N ASP A 79 6.79 -6.61 5.79
CA ASP A 79 5.41 -7.06 6.02
C ASP A 79 4.50 -5.84 6.00
N THR A 80 3.74 -5.65 4.93
CA THR A 80 2.74 -4.58 4.82
C THR A 80 1.34 -5.18 4.87
N VAL A 81 0.47 -4.67 5.74
CA VAL A 81 -0.97 -4.96 5.72
C VAL A 81 -1.69 -3.65 5.48
N THR A 82 -2.56 -3.60 4.49
CA THR A 82 -3.37 -2.42 4.17
C THR A 82 -4.85 -2.76 4.20
N PHE A 83 -5.66 -1.81 4.63
CA PHE A 83 -7.11 -1.88 4.52
C PHE A 83 -7.60 -0.74 3.65
N PHE A 84 -8.35 -1.11 2.62
CA PHE A 84 -8.98 -0.14 1.74
C PHE A 84 -10.22 -0.76 1.08
N GLY A 85 -11.39 -0.36 1.58
CA GLY A 85 -12.70 -0.78 1.06
C GLY A 85 -13.52 0.44 0.64
N PRO A 86 -13.14 1.14 -0.44
CA PRO A 86 -13.78 2.39 -0.82
C PRO A 86 -15.24 2.13 -1.20
N THR A 87 -16.13 3.05 -0.83
CA THR A 87 -17.56 3.01 -1.21
C THR A 87 -18.30 1.76 -0.71
N SER A 88 -17.75 1.06 0.28
CA SER A 88 -18.40 -0.10 0.91
C SER A 88 -19.71 0.25 1.63
N ARG A 89 -19.84 1.49 2.09
CA ARG A 89 -21.06 2.05 2.69
C ARG A 89 -22.06 2.61 1.68
N GLY A 90 -21.66 2.68 0.41
CA GLY A 90 -22.42 3.33 -0.64
C GLY A 90 -22.19 4.84 -0.76
N SER A 91 -22.53 5.37 -1.92
CA SER A 91 -22.51 6.79 -2.25
C SER A 91 -23.74 7.14 -3.09
N LEU A 92 -24.37 8.27 -2.75
CA LEU A 92 -25.52 8.83 -3.45
C LEU A 92 -25.16 10.24 -3.92
N ALA A 93 -25.54 10.57 -5.15
CA ALA A 93 -25.40 11.91 -5.68
C ALA A 93 -26.74 12.39 -6.24
N TYR A 94 -27.11 13.61 -5.87
CA TYR A 94 -28.27 14.32 -6.36
C TYR A 94 -27.78 15.61 -7.02
N ASP A 95 -28.15 15.83 -8.28
CA ASP A 95 -27.81 17.08 -8.99
C ASP A 95 -28.61 18.27 -8.45
N THR A 96 -29.87 18.03 -8.06
CA THR A 96 -30.87 19.02 -7.68
C THR A 96 -31.56 18.66 -6.37
N LEU A 97 -32.08 19.67 -5.68
CA LEU A 97 -32.91 19.52 -4.48
C LEU A 97 -34.18 18.73 -4.72
N GLN A 98 -34.79 18.90 -5.90
CA GLN A 98 -36.00 18.16 -6.26
C GLN A 98 -35.73 16.65 -6.31
N ARG A 99 -34.61 16.23 -6.92
CA ARG A 99 -34.22 14.81 -6.94
C ARG A 99 -33.92 14.25 -5.56
N LEU A 100 -33.34 15.06 -4.67
CA LEU A 100 -33.16 14.66 -3.27
C LEU A 100 -34.51 14.49 -2.56
N TYR A 101 -35.45 15.41 -2.79
CA TYR A 101 -36.79 15.36 -2.22
C TYR A 101 -37.59 14.15 -2.72
N ASP A 102 -37.53 13.86 -4.02
CA ASP A 102 -38.19 12.72 -4.65
C ASP A 102 -37.44 11.38 -4.40
N ASP A 103 -36.30 11.42 -3.72
CA ASP A 103 -35.36 10.31 -3.51
C ASP A 103 -34.95 9.57 -4.80
N ILE A 104 -34.70 10.34 -5.87
CA ILE A 104 -34.25 9.83 -7.15
C ILE A 104 -32.79 10.23 -7.34
N ALA A 105 -31.86 9.40 -6.87
CA ALA A 105 -30.44 9.67 -7.04
C ALA A 105 -30.06 9.80 -8.53
N THR A 106 -29.19 10.76 -8.86
CA THR A 106 -28.54 10.88 -10.17
C THR A 106 -27.47 9.80 -10.32
N ALA A 107 -26.78 9.45 -9.23
CA ALA A 107 -25.91 8.28 -9.16
C ALA A 107 -26.03 7.60 -7.81
N ALA A 108 -26.05 6.27 -7.82
CA ALA A 108 -26.01 5.43 -6.62
C ALA A 108 -24.99 4.31 -6.85
N THR A 109 -23.99 4.22 -5.97
CA THR A 109 -22.92 3.22 -6.09
C THR A 109 -22.67 2.57 -4.74
N ILE A 110 -22.36 1.26 -4.75
CA ILE A 110 -21.93 0.51 -3.57
C ILE A 110 -20.92 -0.54 -3.99
N ASN A 111 -19.78 -0.59 -3.30
CA ASN A 111 -18.76 -1.60 -3.54
C ASN A 111 -18.89 -2.70 -2.49
N ALA A 112 -19.70 -3.71 -2.80
CA ALA A 112 -19.73 -4.92 -2.00
C ALA A 112 -18.43 -5.72 -2.20
N THR A 113 -17.92 -6.31 -1.13
CA THR A 113 -16.79 -7.25 -1.25
C THR A 113 -17.30 -8.53 -1.90
N LEU A 114 -16.57 -9.06 -2.88
CA LEU A 114 -16.88 -10.34 -3.51
C LEU A 114 -16.93 -11.45 -2.47
N SER A 115 -17.72 -12.49 -2.72
CA SER A 115 -17.69 -13.71 -1.90
C SER A 115 -16.27 -14.29 -1.88
N GLY A 116 -15.76 -14.62 -0.70
CA GLY A 116 -14.36 -15.05 -0.51
C GLY A 116 -13.30 -13.94 -0.63
N GLY A 117 -13.70 -12.72 -0.99
CA GLY A 117 -12.84 -11.55 -1.09
C GLY A 117 -12.53 -10.88 0.25
N THR A 118 -11.56 -9.99 0.26
CA THR A 118 -11.14 -9.23 1.45
C THR A 118 -10.83 -7.79 1.08
N VAL A 119 -11.10 -6.87 2.00
CA VAL A 119 -10.67 -5.46 1.93
C VAL A 119 -9.36 -5.21 2.68
N ILE A 120 -8.83 -6.25 3.34
CA ILE A 120 -7.52 -6.29 3.99
C ILE A 120 -6.55 -7.05 3.10
N TRP A 121 -5.51 -6.36 2.66
CA TRP A 121 -4.51 -6.87 1.72
C TRP A 121 -3.14 -6.99 2.41
N PRO A 122 -2.65 -8.22 2.63
CA PRO A 122 -1.30 -8.48 3.08
C PRO A 122 -0.32 -8.50 1.89
N PHE A 123 0.81 -7.82 2.05
CA PHE A 123 1.93 -7.81 1.12
C PHE A 123 3.19 -8.21 1.87
N LEU A 124 3.81 -9.29 1.41
CA LEU A 124 5.06 -9.82 1.96
C LEU A 124 6.17 -9.68 0.93
N ASN A 125 7.30 -9.10 1.33
CA ASN A 125 8.46 -8.92 0.47
C ASN A 125 9.74 -9.35 1.16
N TYR A 126 10.60 -9.98 0.36
CA TYR A 126 11.96 -10.37 0.74
C TYR A 126 12.93 -9.76 -0.25
N ASP A 127 13.80 -8.88 0.23
CA ASP A 127 14.84 -8.28 -0.58
C ASP A 127 16.20 -8.82 -0.13
N TYR A 128 17.02 -9.17 -1.12
CA TYR A 128 18.37 -9.66 -0.91
C TYR A 128 19.35 -8.77 -1.67
N PHE A 129 20.34 -8.25 -0.96
CA PHE A 129 21.41 -7.46 -1.55
C PHE A 129 22.75 -8.03 -1.11
N PHE A 130 23.64 -8.22 -2.08
CA PHE A 130 25.01 -8.63 -1.85
C PHE A 130 25.93 -7.74 -2.66
N PHE A 131 27.06 -7.33 -2.09
CA PHE A 131 28.07 -6.61 -2.83
C PHE A 131 29.47 -7.00 -2.39
N VAL A 132 30.41 -6.87 -3.33
CA VAL A 132 31.84 -6.96 -3.10
C VAL A 132 32.54 -5.91 -3.95
N GLN A 133 33.50 -5.21 -3.35
CA GLN A 133 34.32 -4.19 -3.98
C GLN A 133 35.77 -4.39 -3.53
N ASP A 134 36.70 -4.20 -4.44
CA ASP A 134 38.13 -4.24 -4.17
C ASP A 134 38.80 -2.97 -4.71
N GLU A 135 39.68 -2.40 -3.91
CA GLU A 135 40.65 -1.39 -4.32
C GLU A 135 42.04 -2.01 -4.25
N TRP A 136 42.62 -2.24 -5.43
CA TRP A 136 43.90 -2.90 -5.59
C TRP A 136 44.99 -1.93 -6.05
N ARG A 137 45.99 -1.73 -5.20
CA ARG A 137 47.21 -0.99 -5.54
C ARG A 137 48.19 -1.87 -6.32
N VAL A 138 48.00 -1.96 -7.63
CA VAL A 138 48.84 -2.77 -8.53
C VAL A 138 50.29 -2.27 -8.52
N THR A 139 50.51 -0.94 -8.52
CA THR A 139 51.83 -0.32 -8.36
C THR A 139 51.74 0.91 -7.47
N LYS A 140 52.88 1.50 -7.07
CA LYS A 140 52.92 2.74 -6.25
C LYS A 140 52.25 3.95 -6.93
N LYS A 141 51.98 3.88 -8.24
CA LYS A 141 51.38 4.95 -9.04
C LYS A 141 50.06 4.54 -9.71
N PHE A 142 49.60 3.30 -9.52
CA PHE A 142 48.37 2.81 -10.16
C PHE A 142 47.54 1.97 -9.19
N THR A 143 46.28 2.39 -9.03
CA THR A 143 45.27 1.72 -8.22
C THR A 143 44.08 1.41 -9.11
N LEU A 144 43.63 0.15 -9.10
CA LEU A 144 42.45 -0.31 -9.81
C LEU A 144 41.32 -0.54 -8.79
N SER A 145 40.15 0.03 -9.02
CA SER A 145 38.95 -0.25 -8.23
C SER A 145 37.89 -0.92 -9.08
N TYR A 146 37.32 -2.00 -8.58
CA TYR A 146 36.26 -2.75 -9.24
C TYR A 146 35.33 -3.36 -8.20
N GLY A 147 34.10 -3.67 -8.61
CA GLY A 147 33.11 -4.25 -7.71
C GLY A 147 31.94 -4.87 -8.45
N LEU A 148 31.25 -5.78 -7.76
CA LEU A 148 30.06 -6.46 -8.21
C LEU A 148 28.98 -6.31 -7.15
N ARG A 149 27.74 -6.10 -7.60
CA ARG A 149 26.57 -6.06 -6.75
C ARG A 149 25.47 -6.91 -7.35
N TYR A 150 24.87 -7.74 -6.49
CA TYR A 150 23.75 -8.58 -6.82
C TYR A 150 22.56 -8.15 -5.98
N GLU A 151 21.42 -7.93 -6.64
CA GLU A 151 20.18 -7.53 -5.99
C GLU A 151 19.05 -8.43 -6.47
N THR A 152 18.21 -8.88 -5.54
CA THR A 152 16.95 -9.56 -5.87
C THR A 152 15.84 -8.88 -5.11
N PRO A 153 15.09 -7.97 -5.76
CA PRO A 153 13.93 -7.34 -5.15
C PRO A 153 12.81 -8.37 -4.98
N GLY A 154 12.08 -8.29 -3.86
CA GLY A 154 10.96 -9.17 -3.56
C GLY A 154 9.78 -8.99 -4.52
N GLN A 155 9.10 -10.08 -4.85
CA GLN A 155 7.84 -10.05 -5.59
C GLN A 155 6.65 -9.90 -4.63
N THR A 156 6.09 -8.70 -4.57
CA THR A 156 4.91 -8.36 -3.75
C THR A 156 3.67 -9.19 -4.10
N ILE A 157 3.51 -9.56 -5.37
CA ILE A 157 2.27 -10.14 -5.93
C ILE A 157 2.01 -11.56 -5.40
N ASN A 158 3.04 -12.33 -5.07
CA ASN A 158 2.89 -13.72 -4.61
C ASN A 158 2.02 -13.84 -3.35
N SER A 159 2.01 -12.79 -2.51
CA SER A 159 1.17 -12.73 -1.32
C SER A 159 -0.33 -12.64 -1.60
N LEU A 160 -0.72 -12.29 -2.82
CA LEU A 160 -2.12 -12.15 -3.25
C LEU A 160 -2.70 -13.43 -3.87
N VAL A 161 -1.84 -14.37 -4.29
CA VAL A 161 -2.27 -15.64 -4.92
C VAL A 161 -3.26 -16.42 -4.03
N PRO A 162 -3.02 -16.60 -2.72
CA PRO A 162 -3.97 -17.31 -1.87
C PRO A 162 -5.32 -16.60 -1.72
N ILE A 163 -5.36 -15.27 -1.84
CA ILE A 163 -6.60 -14.49 -1.77
C ILE A 163 -7.41 -14.71 -3.04
N ASN A 164 -6.75 -14.67 -4.20
CA ASN A 164 -7.40 -14.92 -5.48
C ASN A 164 -8.02 -16.33 -5.53
N ASN A 165 -7.30 -17.34 -5.05
CA ASN A 165 -7.80 -18.72 -5.02
C ASN A 165 -9.10 -18.86 -4.21
N ARG A 166 -9.21 -18.17 -3.06
CA ARG A 166 -10.43 -18.17 -2.25
C ARG A 166 -11.63 -17.56 -2.98
N ILE A 167 -11.40 -16.54 -3.80
CA ILE A 167 -12.46 -15.91 -4.61
C ILE A 167 -12.92 -16.89 -5.70
N ILE A 168 -11.99 -17.57 -6.38
CA ILE A 168 -12.30 -18.59 -7.39
C ILE A 168 -13.09 -19.75 -6.77
N GLU A 169 -12.63 -20.27 -5.63
CA GLU A 169 -13.32 -21.33 -4.89
C GLU A 169 -14.74 -20.91 -4.47
N ALA A 170 -14.92 -19.67 -3.99
CA ALA A 170 -16.23 -19.14 -3.61
C ALA A 170 -17.14 -18.85 -4.82
N ALA A 171 -16.58 -18.70 -6.02
CA ALA A 171 -17.31 -18.46 -7.27
C ALA A 171 -17.73 -19.75 -8.00
N GLY A 172 -17.37 -20.93 -7.48
CA GLY A 172 -17.75 -22.24 -8.03
C GLY A 172 -16.61 -23.07 -8.58
N GLY A 173 -15.35 -22.61 -8.50
CA GLY A 173 -14.22 -23.24 -9.19
C GLY A 173 -14.24 -22.97 -10.70
N ASP A 174 -13.11 -23.19 -11.38
CA ASP A 174 -12.95 -22.96 -12.83
C ASP A 174 -14.00 -23.69 -13.70
#